data_AF-A0A522YVD4-F1
#
_entry.id   AF-A0A522YVD4-F1
#
_cell.length_a   1.000
_cell.length_b   1.000
_cell.length_c   1.000
_cell.angle_alpha   90.00
_cell.angle_beta   90.00
_cell.angle_gamma   90.00
#
_symmetry.space_group_name_H-M   'P 1'
#
loop_
_entity.id
_entity.type
_entity.pdbx_description
1 polymer ?
#
loop_
_entity_poly.entity_id
_entity_poly.type
_entity_poly.pdbx_seq_one_letter_code
_entity_poly.pdbx_strand_id
1 'polypeptide(L)'
;MYKAVLSFLLIFVIVYSAGNVFAEQARLATYHEIAQVVVDQKLSNNVTASISLQTTSIKEFQIPPELDAKIRNDTAVVGIIVTNENQCVLGVQDQICIMINTKRTEGQGGIKEAQDKARKTGDLFIDDINKALKLNAKFHSVFIHYEDSSNKALETSGQVSGAGTVSAVYTAQMESTDYMFNNISAILIPQQIRNMGGFYDVAKEISKDDNSKMSFTILPREKDSIMQLKVSEKYPHAARGTKEIDPLKLFKVDEIKKSSYFSGGFFPLNSLIHIVVLPTDDTTKIHTNTHVIDAVVKNNQTVPSDITKSGWFFNSESGKRIEAMYLFGNDFSVKRQDLIMTLGDNNTPSMSLPAANELYVLIGIGVAAAGAAIYYLKGFRKN
;
A
#
# COMPACT_ATOMS: atom_id res chain seq x y z
N MET A 1 -42.78 -34.19 -66.94
CA MET A 1 -42.17 -33.01 -67.61
C MET A 1 -42.10 -31.88 -66.60
N TYR A 2 -40.89 -31.36 -66.35
CA TYR A 2 -40.52 -30.02 -65.87
C TYR A 2 -41.29 -29.41 -64.66
N LYS A 3 -40.65 -29.35 -63.48
CA LYS A 3 -39.84 -28.23 -62.92
C LYS A 3 -40.66 -27.19 -62.16
N ALA A 4 -40.41 -27.09 -60.85
CA ALA A 4 -40.25 -25.85 -60.06
C ALA A 4 -40.20 -26.25 -58.57
N VAL A 5 -39.03 -26.61 -58.03
CA VAL A 5 -38.24 -25.76 -57.11
C VAL A 5 -39.14 -25.01 -56.12
N LEU A 6 -39.44 -25.64 -54.98
CA LEU A 6 -39.99 -24.95 -53.81
C LEU A 6 -38.83 -24.66 -52.85
N SER A 7 -38.38 -23.41 -52.86
CA SER A 7 -37.32 -22.89 -52.00
C SER A 7 -37.74 -22.84 -50.53
N PHE A 8 -36.77 -23.18 -49.69
CA PHE A 8 -36.67 -22.93 -48.25
C PHE A 8 -37.26 -21.58 -47.80
N LEU A 9 -38.12 -21.60 -46.78
CA LEU A 9 -38.19 -20.50 -45.81
C LEU A 9 -38.52 -21.06 -44.42
N LEU A 10 -37.49 -21.63 -43.78
CA LEU A 10 -37.53 -21.96 -42.35
C LEU A 10 -37.08 -20.70 -41.61
N ILE A 11 -38.04 -19.97 -41.04
CA ILE A 11 -37.77 -18.82 -40.18
C ILE A 11 -37.13 -19.35 -38.89
N PHE A 12 -35.80 -19.38 -38.85
CA PHE A 12 -35.07 -19.46 -37.60
C PHE A 12 -35.18 -18.09 -36.92
N VAL A 13 -36.08 -17.98 -35.95
CA VAL A 13 -36.01 -16.91 -34.95
C VAL A 13 -34.75 -17.20 -34.13
N ILE A 14 -33.63 -16.60 -34.53
CA ILE A 14 -32.45 -16.48 -33.68
C ILE A 14 -32.86 -15.55 -32.55
N VAL A 15 -33.30 -16.13 -31.43
CA VAL A 15 -33.22 -15.44 -30.15
C VAL A 15 -31.73 -15.25 -29.89
N TYR A 16 -31.22 -14.10 -30.32
CA TYR A 16 -29.96 -13.57 -29.83
C TYR A 16 -30.19 -13.35 -28.33
N SER A 17 -29.82 -14.32 -27.51
CA SER A 17 -29.50 -14.07 -26.12
C SER A 17 -28.29 -13.14 -26.13
N ALA A 18 -28.57 -11.83 -26.20
CA ALA A 18 -27.62 -10.81 -25.80
C ALA A 18 -27.02 -11.25 -24.47
N GLY A 19 -25.69 -11.31 -24.44
CA GLY A 19 -24.95 -11.97 -23.40
C GLY A 19 -25.40 -11.53 -22.02
N ASN A 20 -25.89 -12.50 -21.24
CA ASN A 20 -25.61 -12.44 -19.82
C ASN A 20 -24.09 -12.57 -19.70
N VAL A 21 -23.39 -11.43 -19.77
CA VAL A 21 -22.06 -11.29 -19.19
C VAL A 21 -22.31 -11.61 -17.73
N PHE A 22 -22.09 -12.86 -17.34
CA PHE A 22 -22.02 -13.24 -15.94
C PHE A 22 -20.95 -12.33 -15.36
N ALA A 23 -21.35 -11.34 -14.57
CA ALA A 23 -20.42 -10.52 -13.82
C ALA A 23 -19.61 -11.48 -12.97
N GLU A 24 -18.34 -11.66 -13.32
CA GLU A 24 -17.45 -12.53 -12.58
C GLU A 24 -17.43 -12.07 -11.12
N GLN A 25 -17.69 -12.97 -10.17
CA GLN A 25 -17.82 -12.58 -8.78
C GLN A 25 -16.51 -11.97 -8.28
N ALA A 26 -16.58 -10.78 -7.68
CA ALA A 26 -15.39 -10.09 -7.17
C ALA A 26 -14.62 -10.93 -6.14
N ARG A 27 -13.34 -11.15 -6.42
CA ARG A 27 -12.41 -11.90 -5.58
C ARG A 27 -11.41 -10.97 -4.90
N LEU A 28 -10.83 -11.44 -3.81
CA LEU A 28 -9.71 -10.81 -3.12
C LEU A 28 -8.54 -11.78 -3.16
N ALA A 29 -7.42 -11.37 -3.72
CA ALA A 29 -6.18 -12.11 -3.56
C ALA A 29 -5.48 -11.73 -2.24
N THR A 30 -4.53 -12.55 -1.79
CA THR A 30 -3.65 -12.20 -0.68
C THR A 30 -2.62 -11.15 -1.09
N TYR A 31 -2.19 -11.18 -2.35
CA TYR A 31 -1.28 -10.20 -2.94
C TYR A 31 -1.99 -8.88 -3.27
N HIS A 32 -1.38 -7.74 -2.92
CA HIS A 32 -1.87 -6.40 -3.20
C HIS A 32 -0.75 -5.50 -3.72
N GLU A 33 -1.12 -4.59 -4.60
CA GLU A 33 -0.26 -3.62 -5.25
C GLU A 33 -0.85 -2.23 -5.09
N ILE A 34 -0.10 -1.30 -4.50
CA ILE A 34 -0.61 0.02 -4.16
C ILE A 34 0.41 1.06 -4.58
N ALA A 35 -0.01 1.96 -5.45
CA ALA A 35 0.71 3.19 -5.76
C ALA A 35 0.10 4.30 -4.91
N GLN A 36 0.94 5.07 -4.23
CA GLN A 36 0.47 6.10 -3.33
C GLN A 36 1.22 7.41 -3.53
N VAL A 37 0.49 8.51 -3.58
CA VAL A 37 1.05 9.86 -3.51
C VAL A 37 0.50 10.57 -2.27
N VAL A 38 1.39 11.10 -1.45
CA VAL A 38 1.05 11.98 -0.33
C VAL A 38 1.54 13.37 -0.66
N VAL A 39 0.62 14.34 -0.69
CA VAL A 39 0.92 15.77 -0.88
C VAL A 39 0.69 16.46 0.44
N ASP A 40 1.77 16.78 1.15
CA ASP A 40 1.70 17.41 2.47
C ASP A 40 2.06 18.90 2.38
N GLN A 41 1.05 19.75 2.19
CA GLN A 41 1.21 21.21 2.15
C GLN A 41 1.24 21.84 3.54
N LYS A 42 0.89 21.07 4.57
CA LYS A 42 0.63 21.58 5.92
C LYS A 42 1.84 21.49 6.83
N LEU A 43 2.56 20.37 6.81
CA LEU A 43 3.65 20.10 7.75
C LEU A 43 5.01 20.17 7.05
N SER A 44 5.25 19.28 6.08
CA SER A 44 6.57 19.13 5.46
C SER A 44 6.77 19.95 4.18
N ASN A 45 5.69 20.34 3.51
CA ASN A 45 5.70 20.83 2.12
C ASN A 45 6.24 19.80 1.11
N ASN A 46 6.33 18.53 1.47
CA ASN A 46 6.87 17.49 0.59
C ASN A 46 5.76 16.75 -0.15
N VAL A 47 6.12 16.23 -1.31
CA VAL A 47 5.36 15.15 -1.95
C VAL A 47 6.12 13.85 -1.74
N THR A 48 5.43 12.79 -1.36
CA THR A 48 5.99 11.44 -1.33
C THR A 48 5.24 10.59 -2.33
N ALA A 49 5.94 9.98 -3.27
CA ALA A 49 5.39 8.96 -4.14
C ALA A 49 5.94 7.60 -3.71
N SER A 50 5.09 6.58 -3.63
CA SER A 50 5.53 5.25 -3.21
C SER A 50 4.77 4.14 -3.90
N ILE A 51 5.46 3.01 -4.08
CA ILE A 51 4.86 1.75 -4.52
C ILE A 51 5.02 0.74 -3.40
N SER A 52 3.93 0.07 -3.03
CA SER A 52 3.89 -0.99 -2.02
C SER A 52 3.37 -2.28 -2.63
N LEU A 53 4.13 -3.36 -2.45
CA LEU A 53 3.75 -4.73 -2.74
C LEU A 53 3.50 -5.43 -1.42
N GLN A 54 2.29 -5.92 -1.20
CA GLN A 54 1.84 -6.47 0.07
C GLN A 54 1.30 -7.88 -0.09
N THR A 55 1.46 -8.71 0.93
CA THR A 55 0.86 -10.04 0.97
C THR A 55 0.66 -10.55 2.39
N THR A 56 -0.27 -11.49 2.54
CA THR A 56 -0.43 -12.31 3.75
C THR A 56 0.03 -13.76 3.56
N SER A 57 0.68 -14.07 2.43
CA SER A 57 1.05 -15.41 2.00
C SER A 57 2.56 -15.55 1.87
N ILE A 58 3.13 -16.50 2.62
CA ILE A 58 4.55 -16.86 2.52
C ILE A 58 4.92 -17.57 1.20
N LYS A 59 3.93 -17.89 0.35
CA LYS A 59 4.18 -18.39 -1.01
C LYS A 59 4.45 -17.26 -2.01
N GLU A 60 3.92 -16.07 -1.71
CA GLU A 60 4.10 -14.87 -2.53
C GLU A 60 5.34 -14.10 -2.09
N PHE A 61 5.58 -14.05 -0.78
CA PHE A 61 6.83 -13.59 -0.18
C PHE A 61 7.51 -14.75 0.54
N GLN A 62 8.61 -15.26 0.01
CA GLN A 62 9.33 -16.47 0.44
C GLN A 62 10.11 -16.29 1.76
N ILE A 63 9.45 -15.78 2.79
CA ILE A 63 9.97 -15.80 4.16
C ILE A 63 9.99 -17.25 4.67
N PRO A 64 11.09 -17.71 5.31
CA PRO A 64 11.13 -19.04 5.90
C PRO A 64 9.93 -19.28 6.84
N PRO A 65 9.19 -20.40 6.69
CA PRO A 65 8.01 -20.66 7.51
C PRO A 65 8.30 -20.68 9.02
N GLU A 66 9.50 -21.15 9.40
CA GLU A 66 9.96 -21.14 10.78
C GLU A 66 10.14 -19.73 11.33
N LEU A 67 10.69 -18.81 10.53
CA LEU A 67 10.85 -17.41 10.92
C LEU A 67 9.50 -16.71 11.05
N ASP A 68 8.59 -16.90 10.08
CA ASP A 68 7.23 -16.36 10.17
C ASP A 68 6.49 -16.87 11.43
N ALA A 69 6.55 -18.19 11.68
CA ALA A 69 5.93 -18.77 12.86
C ALA A 69 6.54 -18.26 14.17
N LYS A 70 7.87 -18.11 14.22
CA LYS A 70 8.59 -17.55 15.37
C LYS A 70 8.13 -16.12 15.66
N ILE A 71 7.99 -15.28 14.63
CA ILE A 71 7.52 -13.90 14.75
C ILE A 71 6.06 -13.86 15.24
N ARG A 72 5.17 -14.69 14.69
CA ARG A 72 3.75 -14.73 15.09
C ARG A 72 3.53 -15.25 16.51
N ASN A 73 4.34 -16.20 16.95
CA ASN A 73 4.20 -16.82 18.26
C ASN A 73 4.79 -15.98 19.40
N ASP A 74 5.55 -14.93 19.09
CA ASP A 74 6.09 -14.00 20.09
C ASP A 74 5.10 -12.86 20.33
N THR A 75 4.52 -12.82 21.54
CA THR A 75 3.50 -11.83 21.91
C THR A 75 4.06 -10.43 22.18
N ALA A 76 5.38 -10.32 22.34
CA ALA A 76 6.07 -9.05 22.54
C ALA A 76 6.36 -8.36 21.22
N VAL A 77 6.66 -9.10 20.14
CA VAL A 77 6.93 -8.53 18.81
C VAL A 77 5.66 -7.89 18.23
N VAL A 78 5.80 -6.65 17.78
CA VAL A 78 4.75 -5.86 17.12
C VAL A 78 5.01 -5.74 15.63
N GLY A 79 6.27 -5.78 15.23
CA GLY A 79 6.66 -5.79 13.83
C GLY A 79 8.17 -5.79 13.67
N ILE A 80 8.60 -6.17 12.47
CA ILE A 80 10.00 -6.10 12.05
C ILE A 80 10.04 -5.21 10.82
N ILE A 81 11.00 -4.28 10.79
CA ILE A 81 11.22 -3.35 9.68
C ILE A 81 12.68 -3.47 9.25
N VAL A 82 12.92 -3.62 7.95
CA VAL A 82 14.24 -3.54 7.31
C VAL A 82 14.19 -2.38 6.32
N THR A 83 15.12 -1.44 6.42
CA THR A 83 15.08 -0.22 5.60
C THR A 83 16.47 0.36 5.35
N ASN A 84 16.62 1.15 4.28
CA ASN A 84 17.77 2.02 4.08
C ASN A 84 17.40 3.51 4.20
N GLU A 85 16.34 3.85 4.94
CA GLU A 85 16.06 5.24 5.28
C GLU A 85 17.28 5.88 5.97
N ASN A 86 17.63 7.11 5.59
CA ASN A 86 18.85 7.78 6.07
C ASN A 86 18.92 7.84 7.60
N GLN A 87 17.77 7.96 8.27
CA GLN A 87 17.66 7.91 9.72
C GLN A 87 16.39 7.14 10.13
N CYS A 88 16.55 5.85 10.46
CA CYS A 88 15.44 5.04 10.98
C CYS A 88 15.13 5.34 12.47
N VAL A 89 16.16 5.66 13.26
CA VAL A 89 16.10 6.14 14.64
C VAL A 89 17.22 7.16 14.87
N LEU A 90 17.13 7.95 15.93
CA LEU A 90 18.20 8.90 16.27
C LEU A 90 19.53 8.15 16.48
N GLY A 91 20.58 8.65 15.82
CA GLY A 91 21.95 8.12 15.91
C GLY A 91 22.33 7.11 14.83
N VAL A 92 21.38 6.58 14.04
CA VAL A 92 21.68 5.78 12.84
C VAL A 92 21.74 6.71 11.63
N GLN A 93 22.83 6.65 10.88
CA GLN A 93 23.06 7.43 9.67
C GLN A 93 23.75 6.56 8.62
N ASP A 94 23.34 6.69 7.36
CA ASP A 94 23.97 6.03 6.21
C ASP A 94 24.25 4.54 6.44
N GLN A 95 23.23 3.82 6.93
CA GLN A 95 23.28 2.39 7.21
C GLN A 95 21.93 1.74 6.90
N ILE A 96 21.95 0.47 6.46
CA ILE A 96 20.74 -0.36 6.49
C ILE A 96 20.37 -0.56 7.96
N CYS A 97 19.10 -0.41 8.26
CA CYS A 97 18.54 -0.52 9.60
C CYS A 97 17.53 -1.67 9.66
N ILE A 98 17.71 -2.54 10.66
CA ILE A 98 16.75 -3.57 11.04
C ILE A 98 16.22 -3.22 12.42
N MET A 99 14.91 -2.96 12.50
CA MET A 99 14.21 -2.67 13.74
C MET A 99 13.31 -3.83 14.11
N ILE A 100 13.54 -4.41 15.28
CA ILE A 100 12.66 -5.41 15.88
C ILE A 100 11.85 -4.70 16.96
N ASN A 101 10.59 -4.39 16.64
CA ASN A 101 9.74 -3.55 17.46
C ASN A 101 8.95 -4.42 18.44
N THR A 102 9.02 -4.06 19.71
CA THR A 102 8.35 -4.77 20.79
C THR A 102 7.40 -3.87 21.55
N LYS A 103 6.37 -4.46 22.17
CA LYS A 103 5.45 -3.75 23.06
C LYS A 103 6.22 -3.25 24.29
N ARG A 104 6.07 -1.98 24.61
CA ARG A 104 6.51 -1.44 25.90
C ARG A 104 5.58 -1.98 27.00
N THR A 105 6.12 -2.78 27.91
CA THR A 105 5.36 -3.23 29.09
C THR A 105 5.48 -2.16 30.17
N GLU A 106 4.38 -1.54 30.57
CA GLU A 106 4.36 -0.57 31.67
C GLU A 106 4.33 -1.29 33.03
N GLY A 107 5.03 -0.74 34.04
CA GLY A 107 4.81 -1.11 35.45
C GLY A 107 5.84 -2.02 36.12
N GLN A 108 6.86 -2.54 35.43
CA GLN A 108 7.96 -3.31 36.07
C GLN A 108 9.34 -2.84 35.53
N GLY A 109 10.22 -2.43 36.47
CA GLY A 109 11.64 -2.03 36.31
C GLY A 109 12.04 -0.90 35.36
N GLY A 110 11.08 -0.11 34.86
CA GLY A 110 11.34 1.19 34.22
C GLY A 110 12.01 1.12 32.84
N ILE A 111 12.64 2.22 32.42
CA ILE A 111 13.22 2.41 31.08
C ILE A 111 14.28 1.34 30.75
N LYS A 112 15.16 1.04 31.71
CA LYS A 112 16.27 0.10 31.50
C LYS A 112 15.76 -1.33 31.26
N GLU A 113 14.80 -1.79 32.07
CA GLU A 113 14.23 -3.13 31.88
C GLU A 113 13.53 -3.25 30.51
N ALA A 114 12.79 -2.22 30.09
CA ALA A 114 12.18 -2.20 28.77
C ALA A 114 13.22 -2.28 27.64
N GLN A 115 14.36 -1.61 27.80
CA GLN A 115 15.47 -1.69 26.84
C GLN A 115 16.12 -3.06 26.81
N ASP A 116 16.43 -3.63 27.98
CA ASP A 116 17.05 -4.95 28.11
C ASP A 116 16.15 -6.05 27.54
N LYS A 117 14.84 -5.97 27.79
CA LYS A 117 13.84 -6.89 27.22
C LYS A 117 13.78 -6.77 25.70
N ALA A 118 13.65 -5.56 25.17
CA ALA A 118 13.63 -5.34 23.72
C ALA A 118 14.91 -5.87 23.06
N ARG A 119 16.08 -5.59 23.65
CA ARG A 119 17.37 -6.12 23.21
C ARG A 119 17.37 -7.65 23.16
N LYS A 120 17.00 -8.28 24.28
CA LYS A 120 16.96 -9.74 24.39
C LYS A 120 16.02 -10.36 23.36
N THR A 121 14.83 -9.78 23.16
CA THR A 121 13.89 -10.21 22.12
C THR A 121 14.52 -10.04 20.74
N GLY A 122 15.11 -8.88 20.43
CA GLY A 122 15.76 -8.63 19.15
C GLY A 122 16.83 -9.68 18.82
N ASP A 123 17.64 -10.06 19.80
CA ASP A 123 18.72 -11.03 19.62
C ASP A 123 18.23 -12.44 19.30
N LEU A 124 16.98 -12.75 19.63
CA LEU A 124 16.37 -14.00 19.22
C LEU A 124 16.08 -14.05 17.72
N PHE A 125 15.86 -12.91 17.04
CA PHE A 125 15.44 -12.89 15.63
C PHE A 125 16.53 -12.47 14.66
N ILE A 126 17.50 -11.67 15.10
CA ILE A 126 18.43 -11.02 14.19
C ILE A 126 19.20 -12.00 13.29
N ASP A 127 19.64 -13.14 13.83
CA ASP A 127 20.40 -14.13 13.06
C ASP A 127 19.53 -14.79 11.98
N ASP A 128 18.27 -15.08 12.29
CA ASP A 128 17.32 -15.64 11.34
C ASP A 128 16.97 -14.62 10.24
N ILE A 129 16.83 -13.34 10.59
CA ILE A 129 16.58 -12.25 9.64
C ILE A 129 17.79 -12.05 8.72
N ASN A 130 19.00 -11.98 9.29
CA ASN A 130 20.25 -11.87 8.54
C ASN A 130 20.38 -13.04 7.56
N LYS A 131 20.10 -14.27 8.01
CA LYS A 131 20.12 -15.45 7.15
C LYS A 131 19.05 -15.39 6.05
N ALA A 132 17.82 -15.02 6.40
CA ALA A 132 16.69 -14.96 5.46
C ALA A 132 16.91 -13.92 4.37
N LEU A 133 17.43 -12.74 4.71
CA LEU A 133 17.61 -11.61 3.80
C LEU A 133 19.04 -11.44 3.28
N LYS A 134 19.96 -12.35 3.65
CA LYS A 134 21.40 -12.30 3.33
C LYS A 134 22.07 -10.99 3.76
N LEU A 135 21.72 -10.52 4.96
CA LEU A 135 22.29 -9.34 5.59
C LEU A 135 23.30 -9.75 6.67
N ASN A 136 24.08 -8.78 7.15
CA ASN A 136 25.08 -8.96 8.21
C ASN A 136 24.92 -7.92 9.33
N ALA A 137 23.68 -7.56 9.63
CA ALA A 137 23.38 -6.50 10.57
C ALA A 137 23.83 -6.87 12.00
N LYS A 138 24.44 -5.91 12.67
CA LYS A 138 24.92 -6.03 14.05
C LYS A 138 24.18 -5.06 14.95
N PHE A 139 24.15 -5.36 16.24
CA PHE A 139 23.49 -4.47 17.19
C PHE A 139 24.05 -3.06 17.13
N HIS A 140 23.15 -2.08 17.16
CA HIS A 140 23.48 -0.68 17.26
C HIS A 140 22.98 -0.10 18.58
N SER A 141 21.66 -0.12 18.81
CA SER A 141 21.06 0.52 19.97
C SER A 141 19.68 -0.05 20.30
N VAL A 142 19.15 0.34 21.47
CA VAL A 142 17.73 0.18 21.77
C VAL A 142 17.09 1.56 21.82
N PHE A 143 16.03 1.75 21.04
CA PHE A 143 15.33 3.03 20.92
C PHE A 143 13.92 2.91 21.50
N ILE A 144 13.58 3.82 22.42
CA ILE A 144 12.23 3.94 22.98
C ILE A 144 11.49 4.99 22.19
N HIS A 145 10.36 4.61 21.60
CA HIS A 145 9.49 5.54 20.88
C HIS A 145 8.58 6.25 21.89
N TYR A 146 8.89 7.52 22.17
CA TYR A 146 8.05 8.40 22.98
C TYR A 146 7.04 9.18 22.13
N GLU A 147 7.33 9.35 20.85
CA GLU A 147 6.55 10.11 19.87
C GLU A 147 6.51 9.37 18.53
N ASP A 148 5.71 9.87 17.57
CA ASP A 148 5.51 9.25 16.26
C ASP A 148 6.56 9.64 15.20
N SER A 149 7.71 10.17 15.60
CA SER A 149 8.75 10.64 14.65
C SER A 149 9.27 9.52 13.75
N SER A 150 9.52 8.32 14.31
CA SER A 150 9.93 7.14 13.55
C SER A 150 8.86 6.66 12.56
N ASN A 151 7.58 6.78 12.92
CA ASN A 151 6.47 6.44 12.02
C ASN A 151 6.40 7.35 10.81
N LYS A 152 6.65 8.64 11.00
CA LYS A 152 6.70 9.61 9.89
C LYS A 152 7.84 9.31 8.94
N ALA A 153 9.02 8.96 9.48
CA ALA A 153 10.19 8.63 8.67
C ALA A 153 9.98 7.35 7.85
N LEU A 154 9.43 6.30 8.47
CA LEU A 154 9.25 4.98 7.86
C LEU A 154 7.91 4.81 7.14
N GLU A 155 7.05 5.83 7.22
CA GLU A 155 5.67 5.83 6.73
C GLU A 155 4.86 4.61 7.22
N THR A 156 5.17 4.17 8.45
CA THR A 156 4.47 3.14 9.23
C THR A 156 3.45 3.79 10.16
N SER A 157 2.73 3.00 10.94
CA SER A 157 1.80 3.57 11.92
C SER A 157 2.35 3.67 13.34
N GLY A 158 1.71 4.56 14.12
CA GLY A 158 1.77 4.65 15.59
C GLY A 158 1.95 3.32 16.30
N GLN A 159 1.21 2.32 15.86
CA GLN A 159 1.20 1.00 16.49
C GLN A 159 2.46 0.19 16.23
N VAL A 160 3.17 0.43 15.12
CA VAL A 160 4.34 -0.35 14.71
C VAL A 160 5.64 0.25 15.25
N SER A 161 5.79 1.58 15.20
CA SER A 161 7.02 2.28 15.63
C SER A 161 6.74 3.63 16.30
N GLY A 162 5.60 3.75 17.00
CA GLY A 162 5.20 4.95 17.73
C GLY A 162 5.17 4.78 19.23
N ALA A 163 4.53 5.74 19.90
CA ALA A 163 4.43 5.78 21.35
C ALA A 163 3.91 4.44 21.90
N GLY A 164 4.67 3.84 22.83
CA GLY A 164 4.35 2.53 23.41
C GLY A 164 5.10 1.34 22.78
N THR A 165 6.05 1.60 21.89
CA THR A 165 6.96 0.58 21.34
C THR A 165 8.42 0.82 21.73
N VAL A 166 9.20 -0.25 21.77
CA VAL A 166 10.66 -0.22 21.96
C VAL A 166 11.31 -1.06 20.87
N SER A 167 12.27 -0.47 20.14
CA SER A 167 12.97 -1.14 19.05
C SER A 167 14.37 -1.57 19.48
N ALA A 168 14.68 -2.84 19.34
CA ALA A 168 16.07 -3.26 19.20
C ALA A 168 16.51 -2.98 17.76
N VAL A 169 17.55 -2.17 17.62
CA VAL A 169 18.03 -1.65 16.33
C VAL A 169 19.37 -2.28 16.00
N TYR A 170 19.45 -2.78 14.77
CA TYR A 170 20.62 -3.40 14.20
C TYR A 170 20.95 -2.71 12.88
N THR A 171 22.23 -2.60 12.57
CA THR A 171 22.71 -1.88 11.40
C THR A 171 23.64 -2.74 10.56
N ALA A 172 23.51 -2.64 9.24
CA ALA A 172 24.40 -3.24 8.25
C ALA A 172 24.99 -2.14 7.34
N GLN A 173 25.91 -2.54 6.47
CA GLN A 173 26.47 -1.65 5.46
C GLN A 173 25.37 -1.07 4.58
N MET A 174 25.43 0.23 4.30
CA MET A 174 24.49 0.91 3.42
C MET A 174 24.57 0.41 1.99
N GLU A 175 23.42 0.39 1.33
CA GLU A 175 23.27 0.07 -0.07
C GLU A 175 22.37 1.11 -0.75
N SER A 176 22.63 1.40 -2.03
CA SER A 176 21.69 2.19 -2.84
C SER A 176 20.33 1.49 -2.88
N THR A 177 19.25 2.27 -2.91
CA THR A 177 17.88 1.74 -2.93
C THR A 177 17.64 0.80 -4.10
N ASP A 178 18.17 1.09 -5.29
CA ASP A 178 18.07 0.20 -6.45
C ASP A 178 18.69 -1.18 -6.19
N TYR A 179 19.94 -1.21 -5.73
CA TYR A 179 20.64 -2.46 -5.42
C TYR A 179 19.92 -3.26 -4.33
N MET A 180 19.58 -2.61 -3.21
CA MET A 180 18.92 -3.27 -2.10
C MET A 180 17.51 -3.76 -2.50
N PHE A 181 16.75 -2.99 -3.29
CA PHE A 181 15.42 -3.40 -3.79
C PHE A 181 15.51 -4.61 -4.70
N ASN A 182 16.43 -4.60 -5.67
CA ASN A 182 16.62 -5.74 -6.55
C ASN A 182 17.04 -7.00 -5.78
N ASN A 183 17.93 -6.88 -4.79
CA ASN A 183 18.38 -8.01 -3.98
C ASN A 183 17.30 -8.56 -3.05
N ILE A 184 16.69 -7.71 -2.23
CA ILE A 184 15.65 -8.12 -1.29
C ILE A 184 14.42 -8.64 -2.04
N SER A 185 13.99 -7.97 -3.12
CA SER A 185 12.86 -8.46 -3.91
C SER A 185 13.16 -9.78 -4.61
N ALA A 186 14.41 -10.04 -5.03
CA ALA A 186 14.79 -11.32 -5.62
C ALA A 186 14.81 -12.47 -4.60
N ILE A 187 15.08 -12.17 -3.34
CA ILE A 187 15.01 -13.13 -2.22
C ILE A 187 13.55 -13.38 -1.83
N LEU A 188 12.75 -12.32 -1.71
CA LEU A 188 11.38 -12.41 -1.20
C LEU A 188 10.40 -12.87 -2.27
N ILE A 189 10.45 -12.32 -3.48
CA ILE A 189 9.37 -12.45 -4.46
C ILE A 189 9.79 -13.48 -5.52
N PRO A 190 9.03 -14.57 -5.70
CA PRO A 190 9.29 -15.55 -6.76
C PRO A 190 9.44 -14.87 -8.11
N GLN A 191 10.38 -15.36 -8.92
CA GLN A 191 10.63 -14.81 -10.25
C GLN A 191 9.36 -14.78 -11.12
N GLN A 192 8.47 -15.76 -10.95
CA GLN A 192 7.19 -15.82 -11.64
C GLN A 192 6.32 -14.59 -11.35
N ILE A 193 6.24 -14.14 -10.09
CA ILE A 193 5.47 -12.95 -9.71
C ILE A 193 6.18 -11.68 -10.20
N ARG A 194 7.51 -11.60 -10.08
CA ARG A 194 8.28 -10.44 -10.56
C ARG A 194 8.17 -10.25 -12.07
N ASN A 195 8.14 -11.33 -12.84
CA ASN A 195 7.99 -11.30 -14.30
C ASN A 195 6.57 -10.93 -14.76
N MET A 196 5.58 -10.86 -13.86
CA MET A 196 4.21 -10.41 -14.19
C MET A 196 4.08 -8.88 -14.26
N GLY A 197 5.16 -8.15 -13.96
CA GLY A 197 5.32 -6.72 -14.17
C GLY A 197 4.38 -5.86 -13.32
N GLY A 198 3.86 -4.79 -13.91
CA GLY A 198 2.90 -3.90 -13.25
C GLY A 198 3.56 -3.02 -12.19
N PHE A 199 3.04 -3.03 -10.97
CA PHE A 199 3.54 -2.18 -9.89
C PHE A 199 4.96 -2.58 -9.46
N TYR A 200 5.36 -3.85 -9.62
CA TYR A 200 6.73 -4.27 -9.39
C TYR A 200 7.73 -3.51 -10.28
N ASP A 201 7.40 -3.34 -11.57
CA ASP A 201 8.27 -2.62 -12.51
C ASP A 201 8.35 -1.14 -12.17
N VAL A 202 7.23 -0.54 -11.75
CA VAL A 202 7.21 0.86 -11.29
C VAL A 202 8.05 1.04 -10.02
N ALA A 203 7.95 0.12 -9.05
CA ALA A 203 8.79 0.14 -7.84
C ALA A 203 10.28 0.07 -8.17
N LYS A 204 10.65 -0.77 -9.15
CA LYS A 204 12.02 -0.89 -9.67
C LYS A 204 12.49 0.38 -10.40
N GLU A 205 11.60 1.08 -11.08
CA GLU A 205 11.95 2.32 -11.77
C GLU A 205 12.24 3.42 -10.75
N ILE A 206 11.34 3.63 -9.77
CA ILE A 206 11.54 4.66 -8.75
C ILE A 206 12.71 4.34 -7.81
N SER A 207 13.08 3.07 -7.59
CA SER A 207 14.20 2.70 -6.73
C SER A 207 15.57 3.20 -7.23
N LYS A 208 15.66 3.58 -8.50
CA LYS A 208 16.88 4.12 -9.13
C LYS A 208 17.20 5.55 -8.70
N ASP A 209 16.27 6.27 -8.07
CA ASP A 209 16.53 7.61 -7.57
C ASP A 209 17.31 7.60 -6.25
N ASP A 210 18.27 8.51 -6.10
CA ASP A 210 19.05 8.64 -4.86
C ASP A 210 18.19 9.10 -3.66
N ASN A 211 17.10 9.82 -3.94
CA ASN A 211 16.12 10.23 -2.92
C ASN A 211 15.14 9.13 -2.57
N SER A 212 15.13 8.02 -3.31
CA SER A 212 14.30 6.87 -2.98
C SER A 212 14.86 6.12 -1.79
N LYS A 213 13.96 5.56 -0.99
CA LYS A 213 14.24 4.67 0.13
C LYS A 213 13.29 3.49 0.05
N MET A 214 13.72 2.37 0.61
CA MET A 214 12.90 1.17 0.66
C MET A 214 12.68 0.71 2.09
N SER A 215 11.58 0.01 2.30
CA SER A 215 11.32 -0.73 3.51
C SER A 215 10.69 -2.08 3.21
N PHE A 216 11.11 -3.08 3.95
CA PHE A 216 10.43 -4.36 4.06
C PHE A 216 9.92 -4.52 5.50
N THR A 217 8.63 -4.77 5.65
CA THR A 217 7.95 -4.85 6.94
C THR A 217 7.23 -6.18 7.10
N ILE A 218 7.35 -6.80 8.27
CA ILE A 218 6.56 -7.96 8.70
C ILE A 218 5.76 -7.57 9.94
N LEU A 219 4.44 -7.68 9.87
CA LEU A 219 3.53 -7.42 10.98
C LEU A 219 2.81 -8.71 11.36
N PRO A 220 3.10 -9.31 12.53
CA PRO A 220 2.40 -10.51 12.97
C PRO A 220 0.92 -10.23 13.30
N ARG A 221 0.05 -11.17 12.95
CA ARG A 221 -1.33 -11.28 13.43
C ARG A 221 -1.55 -12.69 13.98
N GLU A 222 -2.71 -12.90 14.61
CA GLU A 222 -3.03 -14.18 15.24
C GLU A 222 -2.93 -15.39 14.29
N LYS A 223 -3.29 -15.22 13.01
CA LYS A 223 -3.39 -16.33 12.04
C LYS A 223 -2.37 -16.28 10.91
N ASP A 224 -1.86 -15.10 10.59
CA ASP A 224 -0.95 -14.85 9.48
C ASP A 224 -0.11 -13.59 9.77
N SER A 225 0.83 -13.27 8.88
CA SER A 225 1.59 -12.03 8.94
C SER A 225 1.24 -11.16 7.74
N ILE A 226 1.14 -9.85 7.92
CA ILE A 226 1.13 -8.91 6.79
C ILE A 226 2.57 -8.59 6.46
N MET A 227 2.96 -8.82 5.22
CA MET A 227 4.27 -8.47 4.69
C MET A 227 4.13 -7.35 3.66
N GLN A 228 5.03 -6.38 3.69
CA GLN A 228 5.03 -5.27 2.74
C GLN A 228 6.45 -4.96 2.31
N LEU A 229 6.70 -4.97 0.99
CA LEU A 229 7.87 -4.37 0.39
C LEU A 229 7.46 -3.05 -0.26
N LYS A 230 8.07 -1.95 0.17
CA LYS A 230 7.75 -0.60 -0.27
C LYS A 230 8.99 0.12 -0.75
N VAL A 231 8.85 0.90 -1.81
CA VAL A 231 9.82 1.92 -2.24
C VAL A 231 9.10 3.25 -2.24
N SER A 232 9.71 4.28 -1.66
CA SER A 232 9.20 5.65 -1.67
C SER A 232 10.27 6.62 -2.13
N GLU A 233 9.86 7.58 -2.96
CA GLU A 233 10.65 8.73 -3.38
C GLU A 233 10.06 9.99 -2.72
N LYS A 234 10.91 10.73 -2.02
CA LYS A 234 10.55 12.01 -1.40
C LYS A 234 10.94 13.13 -2.36
N TYR A 235 10.00 14.04 -2.60
CA TYR A 235 10.15 15.25 -3.40
C TYR A 235 10.08 16.47 -2.47
N PRO A 236 11.22 16.96 -1.95
CA PRO A 236 11.23 18.05 -0.99
C PRO A 236 10.62 19.32 -1.56
N HIS A 237 9.78 19.99 -0.77
CA HIS A 237 9.13 21.26 -1.13
C HIS A 237 8.18 21.23 -2.33
N ALA A 238 7.99 20.07 -2.96
CA ALA A 238 7.16 19.91 -4.16
C ALA A 238 5.65 20.04 -3.90
N ALA A 239 5.20 20.10 -2.65
CA ALA A 239 3.79 20.35 -2.34
C ALA A 239 3.47 21.85 -2.25
N ARG A 240 4.48 22.70 -2.07
CA ARG A 240 4.31 24.14 -1.85
C ARG A 240 3.70 24.81 -3.09
N GLY A 241 2.48 25.32 -2.95
CA GLY A 241 1.77 26.00 -4.03
C GLY A 241 1.27 25.08 -5.15
N THR A 242 1.36 23.77 -4.96
CA THR A 242 0.92 22.77 -5.94
C THR A 242 -0.58 22.79 -6.10
N LYS A 243 -1.04 22.97 -7.33
CA LYS A 243 -2.45 22.98 -7.74
C LYS A 243 -2.82 21.80 -8.63
N GLU A 244 -1.86 21.00 -9.04
CA GLU A 244 -2.04 19.85 -9.90
C GLU A 244 -1.23 18.68 -9.33
N ILE A 245 -1.85 17.52 -9.27
CA ILE A 245 -1.23 16.26 -8.86
C ILE A 245 -1.20 15.38 -10.11
N ASP A 246 0.01 15.03 -10.55
CA ASP A 246 0.26 14.10 -11.66
C ASP A 246 0.99 12.87 -11.09
N PRO A 247 0.25 11.82 -10.69
CA PRO A 247 0.84 10.67 -10.02
C PRO A 247 1.87 9.95 -10.88
N LEU A 248 1.58 9.75 -12.18
CA LEU A 248 2.47 8.95 -13.03
C LEU A 248 3.78 9.69 -13.36
N LYS A 249 3.76 11.02 -13.40
CA LYS A 249 5.01 11.81 -13.46
C LYS A 249 5.92 11.53 -12.26
N LEU A 250 5.35 11.43 -11.05
CA LEU A 250 6.11 11.11 -9.83
C LEU A 250 6.57 9.64 -9.80
N PHE A 251 5.91 8.76 -10.56
CA PHE A 251 6.32 7.38 -10.74
C PHE A 251 7.22 7.16 -11.97
N LYS A 252 7.56 8.23 -12.71
CA LYS A 252 8.44 8.21 -13.90
C LYS A 252 7.91 7.27 -15.01
N VAL A 253 6.59 7.18 -15.15
CA VAL A 253 5.91 6.37 -16.18
C VAL A 253 4.78 7.16 -16.84
N ASP A 254 4.34 6.73 -18.02
CA ASP A 254 3.18 7.34 -18.72
C ASP A 254 1.90 6.47 -18.63
N GLU A 255 2.06 5.21 -18.21
CA GLU A 255 0.99 4.24 -18.03
C GLU A 255 1.37 3.32 -16.87
N ILE A 256 0.39 2.96 -16.04
CA ILE A 256 0.54 1.92 -15.02
C ILE A 256 -0.44 0.79 -15.31
N LYS A 257 0.04 -0.44 -15.17
CA LYS A 257 -0.72 -1.67 -15.43
C LYS A 257 -0.85 -2.46 -14.14
N LYS A 258 -1.97 -3.15 -13.99
CA LYS A 258 -2.09 -4.23 -13.01
C LYS A 258 -1.06 -5.30 -13.36
N SER A 259 -0.50 -5.98 -12.37
CA SER A 259 0.31 -7.17 -12.65
C SER A 259 -0.54 -8.26 -13.30
N SER A 260 0.04 -9.03 -14.24
CA SER A 260 -0.62 -10.21 -14.80
C SER A 260 -0.87 -11.31 -13.76
N TYR A 261 -0.40 -11.16 -12.52
CA TYR A 261 -0.86 -11.94 -11.37
C TYR A 261 -2.39 -11.95 -11.25
N PHE A 262 -3.05 -10.84 -11.59
CA PHE A 262 -4.51 -10.70 -11.50
C PHE A 262 -5.25 -11.10 -12.78
N SER A 263 -4.58 -11.61 -13.83
CA SER A 263 -5.25 -11.92 -15.10
C SER A 263 -6.16 -13.14 -15.05
N GLY A 264 -6.00 -14.00 -14.03
CA GLY A 264 -6.83 -15.19 -13.81
C GLY A 264 -8.20 -14.92 -13.20
N GLY A 265 -8.60 -13.65 -13.06
CA GLY A 265 -9.90 -13.31 -12.49
C GLY A 265 -10.21 -11.84 -12.26
N PHE A 266 -11.40 -11.59 -11.74
CA PHE A 266 -11.85 -10.26 -11.35
C PHE A 266 -11.42 -9.89 -9.92
N PHE A 267 -10.29 -9.17 -9.83
CA PHE A 267 -9.68 -8.63 -8.60
C PHE A 267 -9.64 -7.09 -8.63
N PRO A 268 -10.78 -6.40 -8.45
CA PRO A 268 -10.88 -4.95 -8.64
C PRO A 268 -10.20 -4.12 -7.53
N LEU A 269 -9.87 -4.74 -6.40
CA LEU A 269 -9.41 -4.06 -5.19
C LEU A 269 -7.99 -4.49 -4.76
N ASN A 270 -7.31 -5.29 -5.58
CA ASN A 270 -5.94 -5.74 -5.32
C ASN A 270 -4.87 -4.86 -5.97
N SER A 271 -5.22 -4.02 -6.94
CA SER A 271 -4.34 -3.01 -7.53
C SER A 271 -5.00 -1.64 -7.41
N LEU A 272 -4.37 -0.69 -6.71
CA LEU A 272 -4.98 0.59 -6.35
C LEU A 272 -3.99 1.74 -6.54
N ILE A 273 -4.50 2.91 -6.91
CA ILE A 273 -3.75 4.17 -6.83
C ILE A 273 -4.41 5.06 -5.79
N HIS A 274 -3.64 5.53 -4.83
CA HIS A 274 -4.15 6.21 -3.65
C HIS A 274 -3.50 7.58 -3.48
N ILE A 275 -4.32 8.62 -3.37
CA ILE A 275 -3.86 10.00 -3.25
C ILE A 275 -4.36 10.57 -1.93
N VAL A 276 -3.43 11.09 -1.14
CA VAL A 276 -3.71 11.76 0.13
C VAL A 276 -3.17 13.17 0.04
N VAL A 277 -4.00 14.16 0.33
CA VAL A 277 -3.57 15.56 0.41
C VAL A 277 -3.84 16.08 1.82
N LEU A 278 -2.82 16.70 2.41
CA LEU A 278 -2.92 17.47 3.64
C LEU A 278 -2.80 18.95 3.25
N PRO A 279 -3.91 19.62 2.91
CA PRO A 279 -3.86 20.98 2.43
C PRO A 279 -3.53 21.95 3.56
N THR A 280 -2.93 23.09 3.21
CA THR A 280 -2.73 24.19 4.16
C THR A 280 -4.07 24.83 4.53
N ASP A 281 -4.98 24.93 3.56
CA ASP A 281 -6.34 25.44 3.70
C ASP A 281 -7.34 24.29 3.68
N ASP A 282 -8.06 24.10 4.79
CA ASP A 282 -9.05 23.03 4.94
C ASP A 282 -10.27 23.22 3.99
N THR A 283 -10.41 24.35 3.30
CA THR A 283 -11.43 24.57 2.26
C THR A 283 -11.03 24.06 0.88
N THR A 284 -9.75 23.70 0.69
CA THR A 284 -9.24 23.15 -0.57
C THR A 284 -10.07 21.94 -0.99
N LYS A 285 -10.50 21.93 -2.25
CA LYS A 285 -11.16 20.78 -2.88
C LYS A 285 -10.25 20.13 -3.91
N ILE A 286 -10.39 18.83 -4.08
CA ILE A 286 -9.78 18.08 -5.18
C ILE A 286 -10.79 17.84 -6.28
N HIS A 287 -10.34 17.97 -7.54
CA HIS A 287 -11.16 17.76 -8.72
C HIS A 287 -10.44 16.82 -9.68
N THR A 288 -11.21 16.05 -10.43
CA THR A 288 -10.72 15.24 -11.55
C THR A 288 -11.58 15.51 -12.79
N ASN A 289 -10.97 15.36 -13.98
CA ASN A 289 -11.69 15.38 -15.25
C ASN A 289 -12.08 13.98 -15.73
N THR A 290 -11.77 12.94 -14.95
CA THR A 290 -12.12 11.55 -15.25
C THR A 290 -13.28 11.03 -14.42
N HIS A 291 -13.72 9.81 -14.73
CA HIS A 291 -14.88 9.20 -14.10
C HIS A 291 -14.72 9.12 -12.58
N VAL A 292 -15.77 9.56 -11.86
CA VAL A 292 -15.91 9.41 -10.41
C VAL A 292 -16.97 8.33 -10.15
N ILE A 293 -16.62 7.35 -9.33
CA ILE A 293 -17.52 6.27 -8.92
C ILE A 293 -18.33 6.76 -7.73
N ASP A 294 -19.66 6.73 -7.87
CA ASP A 294 -20.57 7.18 -6.81
C ASP A 294 -20.37 6.39 -5.52
N ALA A 295 -20.54 7.05 -4.38
CA ALA A 295 -20.54 6.41 -3.07
C ALA A 295 -21.93 5.88 -2.71
N VAL A 296 -21.98 4.69 -2.12
CA VAL A 296 -23.20 4.10 -1.54
C VAL A 296 -22.96 3.67 -0.11
N VAL A 297 -23.97 3.82 0.74
CA VAL A 297 -23.93 3.32 2.11
C VAL A 297 -24.45 1.88 2.12
N LYS A 298 -23.61 0.91 2.44
CA LYS A 298 -23.98 -0.49 2.68
C LYS A 298 -23.53 -0.90 4.08
N ASN A 299 -24.41 -1.45 4.90
CA ASN A 299 -24.09 -1.87 6.28
C ASN A 299 -23.48 -0.77 7.18
N ASN A 300 -23.97 0.47 7.08
CA ASN A 300 -23.38 1.67 7.74
C ASN A 300 -21.95 2.00 7.27
N GLN A 301 -21.61 1.63 6.03
CA GLN A 301 -20.27 1.82 5.45
C GLN A 301 -20.37 2.51 4.10
N THR A 302 -19.57 3.55 3.89
CA THR A 302 -19.42 4.21 2.58
C THR A 302 -18.51 3.35 1.71
N VAL A 303 -19.03 2.85 0.60
CA VAL A 303 -18.29 2.01 -0.36
C VAL A 303 -18.55 2.52 -1.79
N PRO A 304 -17.68 2.19 -2.76
CA PRO A 304 -17.97 2.46 -4.16
C PRO A 304 -19.27 1.79 -4.59
N SER A 305 -20.07 2.45 -5.43
CA SER A 305 -21.33 1.90 -5.96
C SER A 305 -21.08 0.73 -6.91
N ASP A 306 -20.03 0.84 -7.73
CA ASP A 306 -19.70 -0.11 -8.79
C ASP A 306 -18.17 -0.28 -8.89
N ILE A 307 -17.68 -1.42 -8.41
CA ILE A 307 -16.25 -1.78 -8.47
C ILE A 307 -15.84 -2.39 -9.81
N THR A 308 -16.75 -2.52 -10.78
CA THR A 308 -16.45 -3.01 -12.14
C THR A 308 -16.01 -1.89 -13.07
N LYS A 309 -16.32 -0.64 -12.72
CA LYS A 309 -15.91 0.55 -13.48
C LYS A 309 -14.56 1.06 -13.00
N SER A 310 -13.76 1.52 -13.95
CA SER A 310 -12.54 2.27 -13.67
C SER A 310 -12.87 3.71 -13.28
N GLY A 311 -12.26 4.26 -12.23
CA GLY A 311 -12.48 5.65 -11.86
C GLY A 311 -12.03 6.01 -10.45
N TRP A 312 -12.12 7.29 -10.12
CA TRP A 312 -11.82 7.81 -8.79
C TRP A 312 -12.98 7.57 -7.83
N PHE A 313 -12.66 7.16 -6.62
CA PHE A 313 -13.56 7.10 -5.49
C PHE A 313 -13.03 7.99 -4.38
N PHE A 314 -13.82 8.96 -3.93
CA PHE A 314 -13.42 9.89 -2.90
C PHE A 314 -13.91 9.44 -1.53
N ASN A 315 -12.98 9.19 -0.62
CA ASN A 315 -13.29 9.07 0.80
C ASN A 315 -13.54 10.46 1.41
N SER A 316 -12.80 11.46 0.92
CA SER A 316 -12.93 12.86 1.31
C SER A 316 -12.47 13.77 0.18
N GLU A 317 -13.35 14.65 -0.29
CA GLU A 317 -13.06 15.61 -1.38
C GLU A 317 -12.48 16.95 -0.90
N SER A 318 -12.53 17.22 0.41
CA SER A 318 -12.12 18.49 1.03
C SER A 318 -11.83 18.33 2.54
N GLY A 319 -11.41 19.40 3.21
CA GLY A 319 -11.13 19.36 4.65
C GLY A 319 -9.66 19.16 4.99
N LYS A 320 -9.40 18.82 6.25
CA LYS A 320 -8.04 18.63 6.81
C LYS A 320 -7.23 17.52 6.13
N ARG A 321 -7.94 16.56 5.52
CA ARG A 321 -7.38 15.42 4.78
C ARG A 321 -8.33 15.12 3.63
N ILE A 322 -7.78 15.22 2.43
CA ILE A 322 -8.43 14.80 1.20
C ILE A 322 -7.88 13.43 0.85
N GLU A 323 -8.76 12.52 0.42
CA GLU A 323 -8.40 11.14 0.15
C GLU A 323 -9.19 10.59 -1.04
N ALA A 324 -8.47 10.15 -2.06
CA ALA A 324 -9.01 9.64 -3.32
C ALA A 324 -8.33 8.34 -3.73
N MET A 325 -9.11 7.36 -4.16
CA MET A 325 -8.64 6.05 -4.61
C MET A 325 -9.08 5.81 -6.05
N TYR A 326 -8.14 5.54 -6.95
CA TYR A 326 -8.46 5.08 -8.29
C TYR A 326 -8.64 3.55 -8.28
N LEU A 327 -9.81 3.12 -8.75
CA LEU A 327 -10.12 1.73 -9.00
C LEU A 327 -9.92 1.45 -10.49
N PHE A 328 -9.27 0.34 -10.81
CA PHE A 328 -9.13 -0.09 -12.21
C PHE A 328 -10.42 -0.74 -12.75
N GLY A 329 -11.26 -1.29 -11.87
CA GLY A 329 -12.42 -2.07 -12.29
C GLY A 329 -12.03 -3.22 -13.22
N ASN A 330 -12.71 -3.30 -14.36
CA ASN A 330 -12.41 -4.25 -15.44
C ASN A 330 -11.19 -3.87 -16.29
N ASP A 331 -10.73 -2.62 -16.21
CA ASP A 331 -9.56 -2.19 -16.96
C ASP A 331 -8.30 -2.78 -16.35
N PHE A 332 -7.29 -2.96 -17.19
CA PHE A 332 -6.00 -3.53 -16.79
C PHE A 332 -4.89 -2.49 -16.70
N SER A 333 -5.13 -1.30 -17.23
CA SER A 333 -4.15 -0.23 -17.35
C SER A 333 -4.83 1.12 -17.29
N VAL A 334 -4.12 2.13 -16.81
CA VAL A 334 -4.56 3.51 -16.82
C VAL A 334 -3.42 4.41 -17.27
N LYS A 335 -3.72 5.40 -18.10
CA LYS A 335 -2.75 6.33 -18.64
C LYS A 335 -2.67 7.59 -17.79
N ARG A 336 -1.55 8.30 -17.94
CA ARG A 336 -1.23 9.49 -17.16
C ARG A 336 -2.34 10.55 -17.14
N GLN A 337 -2.89 10.91 -18.29
CA GLN A 337 -3.92 11.94 -18.38
C GLN A 337 -5.20 11.58 -17.61
N ASP A 338 -5.44 10.30 -17.34
CA ASP A 338 -6.65 9.84 -16.67
C ASP A 338 -6.54 9.96 -15.12
N LEU A 339 -5.33 10.21 -14.62
CA LEU A 339 -5.00 10.28 -13.19
C LEU A 339 -4.66 11.69 -12.70
N ILE A 340 -4.62 12.68 -13.58
CA ILE A 340 -4.34 14.06 -13.20
C ILE A 340 -5.50 14.61 -12.39
N MET A 341 -5.19 15.23 -11.25
CA MET A 341 -6.14 15.90 -10.39
C MET A 341 -5.71 17.33 -10.10
N THR A 342 -6.68 18.21 -9.86
CA THR A 342 -6.43 19.63 -9.56
C THR A 342 -6.94 20.00 -8.18
N LEU A 343 -6.24 20.90 -7.49
CA LEU A 343 -6.59 21.43 -6.18
C LEU A 343 -7.07 22.90 -6.31
N GLY A 344 -8.24 23.21 -5.75
CA GLY A 344 -8.76 24.58 -5.71
C GLY A 344 -10.28 24.68 -5.48
N ASP A 345 -10.79 25.91 -5.42
CA ASP A 345 -12.14 26.22 -4.92
C ASP A 345 -13.28 26.10 -5.93
N ASN A 346 -13.09 25.43 -7.07
CA ASN A 346 -14.09 25.45 -8.15
C ASN A 346 -15.50 25.02 -7.66
N ASN A 347 -16.50 25.82 -8.07
CA ASN A 347 -17.92 25.66 -7.79
C ASN A 347 -18.50 24.41 -8.48
N THR A 348 -18.26 23.24 -7.92
CA THR A 348 -19.01 22.01 -8.19
C THR A 348 -19.63 21.49 -6.89
N PRO A 349 -20.81 20.83 -6.95
CA PRO A 349 -21.56 20.46 -5.76
C PRO A 349 -20.74 19.49 -4.92
N SER A 350 -20.43 19.89 -3.69
CA SER A 350 -19.76 19.03 -2.72
C SER A 350 -20.72 17.95 -2.24
N MET A 351 -20.31 16.69 -2.29
CA MET A 351 -20.96 15.66 -1.48
C MET A 351 -20.29 15.66 -0.10
N SER A 352 -20.98 16.21 0.90
CA SER A 352 -20.53 16.06 2.29
C SER A 352 -20.77 14.63 2.73
N LEU A 353 -19.73 13.79 2.71
CA LEU A 353 -19.79 12.49 3.36
C LEU A 353 -19.70 12.72 4.87
N PRO A 354 -20.51 12.00 5.69
CA PRO A 354 -20.27 11.98 7.12
C PRO A 354 -18.83 11.51 7.35
N ALA A 355 -18.07 12.26 8.12
CA ALA A 355 -16.74 11.84 8.56
C ALA A 355 -16.87 10.42 9.10
N ALA A 356 -16.18 9.47 8.46
CA ALA A 356 -16.09 8.12 8.98
C ALA A 356 -15.60 8.23 10.43
N ASN A 357 -16.37 7.65 11.37
CA ASN A 357 -15.98 7.60 12.77
C ASN A 357 -14.50 7.17 12.88
N GLU A 358 -13.73 7.91 13.68
CA GLU A 358 -12.29 7.76 13.93
C GLU A 358 -11.90 6.43 14.60
N LEU A 359 -12.21 5.31 13.96
CA LEU A 359 -11.75 4.01 14.41
C LEU A 359 -11.38 3.22 13.16
N TYR A 360 -10.09 2.86 13.08
CA TYR A 360 -9.41 2.22 11.94
C TYR A 360 -9.22 3.24 10.79
N VAL A 361 -8.08 3.89 10.58
CA VAL A 361 -6.78 3.27 10.27
C VAL A 361 -5.60 4.18 10.65
N LEU A 362 -4.95 3.85 11.77
CA LEU A 362 -3.52 4.14 11.99
C LEU A 362 -2.75 2.85 11.68
N ILE A 363 -2.77 2.47 10.42
CA ILE A 363 -1.88 1.47 9.83
C ILE A 363 -1.29 2.18 8.61
N GLY A 364 0.04 2.16 8.42
CA GLY A 364 0.73 2.90 7.35
C GLY A 364 -0.08 2.86 6.06
N ILE A 365 -0.22 3.99 5.36
CA ILE A 365 -1.34 4.25 4.44
C ILE A 365 -1.56 3.16 3.37
N GLY A 366 -0.52 2.40 2.98
CA GLY A 366 -0.68 1.18 2.18
C GLY A 366 -1.52 0.07 2.85
N VAL A 367 -1.31 -0.22 4.13
CA VAL A 367 -2.15 -1.19 4.88
C VAL A 367 -3.57 -0.65 5.07
N ALA A 368 -3.75 0.67 5.10
CA ALA A 368 -5.08 1.29 5.08
C ALA A 368 -5.83 0.98 3.79
N ALA A 369 -5.17 1.10 2.63
CA ALA A 369 -5.76 0.78 1.35
C ALA A 369 -6.06 -0.72 1.18
N ALA A 370 -5.21 -1.63 1.65
CA ALA A 370 -5.54 -3.07 1.68
C ALA A 370 -6.66 -3.42 2.68
N GLY A 371 -6.71 -2.73 3.82
CA GLY A 371 -7.83 -2.80 4.78
C GLY A 371 -9.13 -2.30 4.15
N ALA A 372 -9.09 -1.19 3.41
CA ALA A 372 -10.19 -0.63 2.66
C ALA A 372 -10.67 -1.58 1.56
N ALA A 373 -9.76 -2.29 0.86
CA ALA A 373 -10.12 -3.33 -0.10
C ALA A 373 -10.93 -4.47 0.53
N ILE A 374 -10.48 -5.00 1.67
CA ILE A 374 -11.23 -6.00 2.45
C ILE A 374 -12.59 -5.43 2.88
N TYR A 375 -12.61 -4.18 3.31
CA TYR A 375 -13.80 -3.47 3.78
C TYR A 375 -14.84 -3.31 2.66
N TYR A 376 -14.44 -2.81 1.50
CA TYR A 376 -15.32 -2.66 0.34
C TYR A 376 -15.89 -4.02 -0.11
N LEU A 377 -15.05 -5.07 -0.22
CA LEU A 377 -15.55 -6.40 -0.61
C LEU A 377 -16.57 -6.99 0.38
N LYS A 378 -16.41 -6.76 1.69
CA LYS A 378 -17.44 -7.17 2.67
C LYS A 378 -18.78 -6.49 2.40
N GLY A 379 -18.77 -5.22 1.98
CA GLY A 379 -19.96 -4.49 1.55
C GLY A 379 -20.63 -5.08 0.30
N PHE A 380 -19.89 -5.77 -0.57
CA PHE A 380 -20.41 -6.37 -1.81
C PHE A 380 -20.80 -7.85 -1.69
N ARG A 381 -20.28 -8.61 -0.72
CA ARG A 381 -20.52 -10.07 -0.62
C ARG A 381 -21.77 -10.48 0.15
N LYS A 382 -22.41 -9.59 0.90
CA LYS A 382 -23.66 -9.89 1.62
C LYS A 382 -24.87 -9.49 0.77
N ASN A 383 -25.18 -10.32 -0.22
CA ASN A 383 -26.50 -10.42 -0.83
C ASN A 383 -26.93 -11.88 -0.79
#